data_AF-A0A2J2H7Q0-F1
#
_entry.id   AF-A0A2J2H7Q0-F1
#
_cell.length_a   1.000
_cell.length_b   1.000
_cell.length_c   1.000
_cell.angle_alpha   90.00
_cell.angle_beta   90.00
_cell.angle_gamma   90.00
#
_symmetry.space_group_name_H-M   'P 1'
#
loop_
_entity.id
_entity.type
_entity.pdbx_description
1 polymer ?
#
loop_
_entity_poly.entity_id
_entity_poly.type
_entity_poly.pdbx_seq_one_letter_code
_entity_poly.pdbx_strand_id
1 'polypeptide(L)' 'MMEVVGLVGLVLVAGGWAITIIRRSPPPPLDLTAVYFAGSIALTAYAAWERDAVFTALNAASALLSLVNIFRALRRVKV' A
#
# COMPACT_ATOMS: atom_id res chain seq x y z
N MET A 1 -8.18 20.27 11.27
CA MET A 1 -9.37 19.37 11.23
C MET A 1 -9.28 18.37 10.08
N MET A 2 -9.12 18.82 8.82
CA MET A 2 -8.96 17.92 7.67
C MET A 2 -7.71 17.05 7.71
N GLU A 3 -6.60 17.55 8.27
CA GLU A 3 -5.35 16.79 8.38
C GLU A 3 -5.48 15.54 9.27
N VAL A 4 -6.27 15.63 10.35
CA VAL A 4 -6.58 14.47 11.21
C VAL A 4 -7.34 13.40 10.43
N VAL A 5 -8.30 13.81 9.59
CA VAL A 5 -9.04 12.89 8.71
C VAL A 5 -8.08 12.21 7.73
N GLY A 6 -7.14 12.96 7.16
CA GLY A 6 -6.09 12.42 6.29
C GLY A 6 -5.21 11.39 7.00
N LEU A 7 -4.75 11.69 8.21
CA LEU A 7 -3.94 10.77 9.02
C LEU A 7 -4.71 9.50 9.41
N VAL A 8 -5.99 9.63 9.78
CA VAL A 8 -6.86 8.48 10.04
C VAL A 8 -7.02 7.63 8.78
N GLY A 9 -7.29 8.26 7.63
CA GLY A 9 -7.35 7.59 6.33
C GLY A 9 -6.06 6.84 6.01
N LEU A 10 -4.91 7.46 6.27
CA LEU A 10 -3.59 6.84 6.11
C LEU A 10 -3.47 5.57 6.93
N VAL A 11 -3.73 5.65 8.23
CA VAL A 11 -3.62 4.51 9.14
C VAL A 11 -4.58 3.38 8.73
N LEU A 12 -5.81 3.70 8.35
CA LEU A 12 -6.80 2.70 7.96
C LEU A 12 -6.43 1.99 6.64
N VAL A 13 -6.02 2.73 5.62
CA VAL A 13 -5.67 2.17 4.30
C VAL A 13 -4.37 1.38 4.37
N ALA A 14 -3.29 1.95 4.93
CA ALA A 14 -2.04 1.22 5.13
C ALA A 14 -2.23 0.03 6.07
N GLY A 15 -3.04 0.21 7.12
CA GLY A 15 -3.43 -0.85 8.06
C GLY A 15 -4.14 -2.01 7.36
N GLY A 16 -5.03 -1.75 6.40
CA GLY A 16 -5.69 -2.79 5.61
C GLY A 16 -4.69 -3.70 4.89
N TRP A 17 -3.68 -3.12 4.24
CA TRP A 17 -2.59 -3.88 3.62
C TRP A 17 -1.76 -4.65 4.66
N ALA A 18 -1.41 -4.00 5.77
CA ALA A 18 -0.61 -4.60 6.82
C ALA A 18 -1.32 -5.78 7.51
N ILE A 19 -2.64 -5.70 7.73
CA ILE A 19 -3.43 -6.75 8.37
C ILE A 19 -3.31 -8.07 7.60
N THR A 20 -3.33 -8.04 6.27
CA THR A 20 -3.16 -9.26 5.45
C THR A 20 -1.83 -9.96 5.72
N ILE A 21 -0.78 -9.19 6.06
CA ILE A 21 0.57 -9.66 6.36
C ILE A 21 0.64 -10.16 7.80
N ILE A 22 0.21 -9.34 8.76
CA ILE A 22 0.24 -9.64 10.20
C ILE A 22 -0.57 -10.91 10.50
N ARG A 23 -1.77 -11.03 9.93
CA ARG A 23 -2.64 -12.20 10.12
C ARG A 23 -2.24 -13.42 9.29
N ARG A 24 -1.18 -13.32 8.47
CA ARG A 24 -0.75 -14.35 7.52
C ARG A 24 -1.88 -14.86 6.60
N SER A 25 -2.88 -14.01 6.34
CA SER A 25 -3.99 -14.30 5.42
C SER A 25 -3.45 -14.60 4.01
N PRO A 26 -4.20 -15.31 3.15
CA PRO A 26 -3.84 -15.40 1.74
C PRO A 26 -3.57 -14.00 1.17
N PRO A 27 -2.45 -13.81 0.43
CA PRO A 27 -2.19 -12.53 -0.20
C PRO A 27 -3.29 -12.24 -1.23
N PRO A 28 -3.63 -10.96 -1.49
CA PRO A 28 -4.56 -10.60 -2.55
C PRO A 28 -4.07 -11.10 -3.93
N PRO A 29 -4.95 -11.13 -4.96
CA PRO A 29 -4.57 -11.49 -6.32
C PRO A 29 -3.34 -10.71 -6.81
N LEU A 30 -2.42 -11.41 -7.47
CA LEU A 30 -1.11 -10.86 -7.85
C LEU A 30 -1.23 -9.71 -8.86
N ASP A 31 -2.10 -9.87 -9.85
CA ASP A 31 -2.44 -8.88 -10.86
C ASP A 31 -2.98 -7.58 -10.24
N LEU A 32 -3.95 -7.70 -9.34
CA LEU A 32 -4.50 -6.56 -8.60
C LEU A 32 -3.41 -5.87 -7.75
N THR A 33 -2.62 -6.67 -7.03
CA THR A 33 -1.57 -6.12 -6.15
C THR A 33 -0.47 -5.44 -6.96
N ALA A 34 -0.12 -5.94 -8.15
CA ALA A 34 0.87 -5.35 -9.04
C ALA A 34 0.41 -4.00 -9.61
N VAL A 35 -0.84 -3.91 -10.07
CA VAL A 35 -1.41 -2.63 -10.54
C VAL A 35 -1.47 -1.63 -9.40
N TYR A 36 -1.90 -2.06 -8.21
CA TYR A 36 -1.96 -1.20 -7.03
C TYR A 36 -0.57 -0.70 -6.59
N PHE A 37 0.45 -1.56 -6.63
CA PHE A 37 1.84 -1.19 -6.36
C PHE A 37 2.35 -0.12 -7.33
N ALA A 38 2.16 -0.34 -8.64
CA ALA A 38 2.57 0.61 -9.67
C ALA A 38 1.86 1.96 -9.52
N GLY A 39 0.54 1.94 -9.29
CA GLY A 39 -0.24 3.14 -9.02
C GLY A 39 0.23 3.89 -7.77
N SER A 40 0.53 3.16 -6.69
CA SER A 40 1.03 3.74 -5.44
C SER A 40 2.40 4.41 -5.62
N ILE A 41 3.30 3.85 -6.43
CA ILE A 41 4.59 4.51 -6.77
C ILE A 41 4.34 5.82 -7.51
N ALA A 42 3.52 5.79 -8.57
CA ALA A 42 3.22 6.97 -9.36
C ALA A 42 2.59 8.08 -8.51
N LEU A 43 1.63 7.73 -7.65
CA LEU A 43 0.99 8.66 -6.74
C LEU A 43 1.93 9.16 -5.63
N THR A 44 2.89 8.36 -5.17
CA THR A 44 3.92 8.81 -4.24
C THR A 44 4.77 9.91 -4.88
N ALA A 45 5.22 9.71 -6.12
CA ALA A 45 6.02 10.70 -6.84
C ALA A 45 5.23 12.00 -7.08
N TYR A 46 3.97 11.87 -7.50
CA TYR A 46 3.06 13.00 -7.69
C TYR A 46 2.80 13.77 -6.39
N ALA A 47 2.46 13.07 -5.30
CA ALA A 47 2.20 13.71 -4.01
C ALA A 47 3.44 14.41 -3.44
N ALA A 48 4.62 13.82 -3.62
CA ALA A 48 5.88 14.41 -3.22
C ALA A 48 6.17 15.69 -4.00
N TRP A 49 5.86 15.72 -5.30
CA TRP A 49 5.94 16.91 -6.14
C TRP A 49 5.01 18.03 -5.63
N GLU A 50 3.77 17.68 -5.28
CA GLU A 50 2.78 18.60 -4.69
C GLU A 50 3.07 18.98 -3.23
N ARG A 51 4.11 18.38 -2.62
CA ARG A 51 4.48 18.54 -1.20
C ARG A 51 3.34 18.15 -0.23
N ASP A 52 2.48 17.22 -0.63
CA ASP A 52 1.45 16.65 0.24
C ASP A 52 2.05 15.49 1.07
N ALA A 53 2.41 15.78 2.32
CA ALA A 53 3.05 14.81 3.20
C ALA A 53 2.15 13.61 3.53
N VAL A 54 0.85 13.82 3.75
CA VAL A 54 -0.08 12.75 4.14
C VAL A 54 -0.29 11.81 2.97
N PHE A 55 -0.55 12.35 1.78
CA PHE A 55 -0.77 11.53 0.59
C PHE A 55 0.52 10.85 0.12
N THR A 56 1.69 11.51 0.28
CA THR A 56 2.99 10.88 0.04
C THR A 56 3.20 9.69 0.96
N ALA A 57 2.99 9.85 2.27
CA ALA A 57 3.20 8.78 3.25
C ALA A 57 2.23 7.62 3.06
N LEU A 58 0.94 7.90 2.78
CA LEU A 58 -0.07 6.90 2.44
C LEU A 58 0.37 6.03 1.26
N ASN A 59 0.75 6.67 0.15
CA ASN A 59 1.10 5.95 -1.07
C ASN A 59 2.44 5.23 -0.95
N ALA A 60 3.43 5.80 -0.25
CA ALA A 60 4.70 5.13 0.01
C ALA A 60 4.49 3.86 0.87
N ALA A 61 3.70 3.95 1.95
CA ALA A 61 3.36 2.80 2.77
C ALA A 61 2.58 1.74 1.98
N SER A 62 1.63 2.18 1.17
CA SER A 62 0.84 1.32 0.26
C SER A 62 1.73 0.59 -0.75
N ALA A 63 2.71 1.27 -1.34
CA ALA A 63 3.67 0.67 -2.27
C ALA A 63 4.54 -0.39 -1.56
N LEU A 64 5.09 -0.08 -0.38
CA LEU A 64 5.91 -1.04 0.37
C LEU A 64 5.11 -2.28 0.79
N LEU A 65 3.89 -2.10 1.32
CA LEU A 65 3.08 -3.21 1.80
C LEU A 65 2.51 -4.06 0.65
N SER A 66 2.15 -3.46 -0.48
CA SER A 66 1.75 -4.20 -1.69
C SER A 66 2.93 -4.97 -2.29
N LEU A 67 4.14 -4.41 -2.28
CA LEU A 67 5.37 -5.12 -2.68
C LEU A 67 5.62 -6.38 -1.82
N VAL A 68 5.47 -6.27 -0.50
CA VAL A 68 5.56 -7.43 0.40
C VAL A 68 4.52 -8.49 0.03
N ASN A 69 3.28 -8.07 -0.28
CA ASN A 69 2.22 -8.98 -0.71
C ASN A 69 2.49 -9.64 -2.07
N ILE A 70 3.08 -8.93 -3.03
CA ILE A 70 3.56 -9.51 -4.29
C ILE A 70 4.54 -10.64 -4.01
N PHE A 71 5.57 -10.41 -3.18
CA PHE A 71 6.52 -11.46 -2.82
C PHE A 71 5.87 -12.65 -2.13
N ARG A 72 4.87 -12.42 -1.27
CA ARG A 72 4.11 -13.50 -0.62
C ARG A 72 3.28 -14.31 -1.63
N ALA A 73 2.65 -13.65 -2.60
CA ALA A 73 1.88 -14.30 -3.65
C ALA A 73 2.78 -15.15 -4.56
N LEU A 74 3.91 -14.60 -5.01
CA LEU A 74 4.88 -15.30 -5.86
C LEU A 74 5.48 -16.54 -5.18
N ARG A 75 5.68 -16.51 -3.86
CA ARG A 75 6.13 -17.69 -3.10
C ARG A 75 5.08 -18.80 -3.05
N ARG A 76 3.78 -18.47 -3.09
CA ARG A 76 2.71 -19.48 -3.10
C ARG A 76 2.49 -20.11 -4.46
N VAL A 77 2.66 -19.38 -5.56
CA VAL A 77 2.51 -19.92 -6.93
C VAL A 77 3.58 -20.98 -7.24
N LYS A 78 4.73 -20.92 -6.56
CA LYS A 78 5.82 -21.90 -6.75
C LYS A 78 5.65 -23.20 -5.96
N VAL A 79 4.65 -23.31 -5.09
CA VAL A 79 4.32 -24.52 -4.31
C VAL A 79 3.14 -25.21 -4.95
#